data_AF-A0A945NF09-F1
#
_entry.id   AF-A0A945NF09-F1
#
_cell.length_a   1.000
_cell.length_b   1.000
_cell.length_c   1.000
_cell.angle_alpha   90.00
_cell.angle_beta   90.00
_cell.angle_gamma   90.00
#
_symmetry.space_group_name_H-M   'P 1'
#
loop_
_entity.id
_entity.type
_entity.pdbx_description
1 polymer ?
#
loop_
_entity_poly.entity_id
_entity_poly.type
_entity_poly.pdbx_seq_one_letter_code
_entity_poly.pdbx_strand_id
1 'polypeptide(L)' 'MNFDWFTMTWLQQNLEWAVGLLLVSIIILFFFPLLLGRQLKEEEDKK' A
#
# COMPACT_ATOMS: atom_id res chain seq x y z
N MET A 1 12.58 6.86 30.05
CA MET A 1 11.91 7.01 28.75
C MET A 1 10.68 6.12 28.78
N ASN A 2 9.48 6.70 28.85
CA ASN A 2 8.25 5.94 28.80
C ASN A 2 7.94 5.62 27.34
N PHE A 3 7.94 4.34 27.01
CA PHE A 3 7.64 3.82 25.68
C PHE A 3 6.13 3.65 25.48
N ASP A 4 5.31 4.57 25.99
CA ASP A 4 3.84 4.47 25.91
C ASP A 4 3.35 4.34 24.46
N TRP A 5 4.06 4.93 23.50
CA TRP A 5 3.80 4.78 22.07
C TRP A 5 4.12 3.37 21.50
N PHE A 6 4.96 2.57 22.18
CA PHE A 6 5.28 1.18 21.82
C PHE A 6 4.46 0.17 22.62
N THR A 7 3.56 0.65 23.49
CA THR A 7 2.70 -0.25 24.28
C THR A 7 1.63 -0.90 23.40
N MET A 8 1.21 -2.10 23.80
CA MET A 8 0.16 -2.85 23.11
C MET A 8 -1.15 -2.06 22.99
N THR A 9 -1.43 -1.19 23.96
CA THR A 9 -2.59 -0.29 23.98
C THR A 9 -2.56 0.73 22.85
N TRP A 10 -1.39 1.35 22.58
CA TRP A 10 -1.22 2.27 21.47
C TRP A 10 -1.43 1.56 20.13
N LEU A 11 -0.86 0.36 19.99
CA LEU A 11 -1.03 -0.44 18.78
C LEU A 11 -2.51 -0.78 18.56
N GLN A 12 -3.24 -1.24 19.58
CA GLN A 12 -4.67 -1.55 19.44
C GLN A 12 -5.51 -0.33 19.05
N GLN A 13 -5.19 0.86 19.56
CA GLN A 13 -5.88 2.11 19.21
C GLN A 13 -5.58 2.57 17.77
N ASN A 14 -4.39 2.27 17.26
CA ASN A 14 -3.94 2.70 15.93
C ASN A 14 -3.92 1.56 14.89
N LEU A 15 -4.36 0.36 15.26
CA LEU A 15 -4.27 -0.85 14.44
C LEU A 15 -5.06 -0.69 13.13
N GLU A 16 -6.25 -0.10 13.21
CA GLU A 16 -7.08 0.18 12.04
C GLU A 16 -6.36 1.10 11.04
N TRP A 17 -5.70 2.14 11.53
CA TRP A 17 -4.91 3.06 10.72
C TRP A 17 -3.67 2.39 10.12
N ALA A 18 -2.98 1.55 10.91
CA ALA A 18 -1.83 0.78 10.42
C ALA A 18 -2.23 -0.20 9.31
N VAL A 19 -3.35 -0.91 9.48
CA VAL A 19 -3.90 -1.81 8.46
C VAL A 19 -4.39 -1.03 7.24
N GLY A 20 -5.04 0.13 7.44
CA GLY A 20 -5.46 1.01 6.35
C GLY A 20 -4.27 1.47 5.50
N LEU A 21 -3.20 1.95 6.13
CA LEU A 21 -1.97 2.34 5.43
C LEU A 21 -1.31 1.16 4.71
N LEU A 22 -1.33 -0.03 5.30
CA LEU A 22 -0.80 -1.24 4.67
C LEU A 22 -1.58 -1.59 3.40
N LEU A 23 -2.91 -1.57 3.44
CA LEU A 23 -3.77 -1.81 2.27
C LEU A 23 -3.55 -0.77 1.17
N VAL A 24 -3.45 0.51 1.54
CA VAL A 24 -3.14 1.59 0.59
C VAL A 24 -1.77 1.36 -0.07
N SER A 25 -0.77 0.95 0.70
CA SER A 25 0.58 0.68 0.19
C SER A 25 0.60 -0.50 -0.77
N ILE A 26 -0.17 -1.55 -0.49
CA ILE A 26 -0.36 -2.69 -1.38
C ILE A 26 -1.00 -2.22 -2.70
N ILE A 27 -2.07 -1.43 -2.64
CA ILE A 27 -2.74 -0.89 -3.85
C ILE A 27 -1.75 -0.08 -4.70
N ILE A 28 -0.93 0.77 -4.07
CA ILE A 28 0.10 1.56 -4.77
C ILE A 28 1.18 0.67 -5.38
N LEU A 29 1.64 -0.38 -4.68
CA LEU A 29 2.59 -1.35 -5.23
C LEU A 29 2.05 -2.04 -6.49
N PHE A 30 0.76 -2.39 -6.48
CA PHE A 30 0.09 -2.99 -7.65
C PHE A 30 -0.23 -1.99 -8.77
N PHE A 31 -0.16 -0.69 -8.51
CA PHE A 31 -0.36 0.33 -9.55
C PHE A 31 0.73 0.27 -10.62
N PHE A 32 1.97 -0.03 -10.25
CA PHE A 32 3.10 -0.15 -11.17
C PHE A 32 2.88 -1.22 -12.28
N PRO A 33 2.57 -2.49 -11.96
CA PRO A 33 2.29 -3.50 -12.99
C PRO A 33 1.00 -3.21 -13.79
N LEU A 34 0.02 -2.52 -13.20
CA LEU A 34 -1.19 -2.08 -13.90
C LEU A 34 -0.88 -1.09 -15.04
N LEU A 35 0.02 -0.13 -14.79
CA LEU A 35 0.49 0.79 -15.82
C LEU A 35 1.31 0.09 -16.90
N LEU A 36 2.20 -0.83 -16.50
CA LEU A 36 3.01 -1.60 -17.42
C LEU A 36 2.15 -2.44 -18.38
N GLY A 37 1.12 -3.10 -17.85
CA GLY A 37 0.17 -3.88 -18.65
C GLY A 37 -0.62 -3.02 -19.66
N ARG A 38 -0.95 -1.77 -19.30
CA ARG A 38 -1.55 -0.82 -20.25
C ARG A 38 -0.57 -0.39 -21.35
N GLN A 39 0.68 -0.08 -20.99
CA GLN A 39 1.70 0.33 -21.97
C GLN A 39 2.02 -0.78 -22.97
N LEU A 40 2.21 -2.01 -22.49
CA LEU A 40 2.42 -3.19 -23.34
C LEU A 40 1.30 -3.36 -24.37
N LYS A 41 0.05 -3.21 -23.94
CA LYS A 41 -1.10 -3.32 -24.84
C LYS A 41 -1.14 -2.19 -25.88
N GLU A 42 -0.79 -0.97 -25.51
CA GLU A 42 -0.71 0.16 -26.46
C GLU A 42 0.45 0.01 -27.46
N GLU A 43 1.56 -0.63 -27.09
CA GLU A 43 2.67 -0.93 -27.99
C GLU A 43 2.35 -2.06 -28.97
N GLU A 44 1.60 -3.08 -28.55
CA GLU A 44 1.12 -4.14 -29.45
C GLU A 44 0.07 -3.63 -30.45
N ASP A 45 -0.87 -2.79 -30.02
CA ASP A 45 -1.95 -2.26 -30.88
C ASP A 45 -1.43 -1.25 -31.92
N LYS A 46 -0.28 -0.62 -31.67
CA LYS A 46 0.39 0.30 -32.60
C LYS A 46 1.18 -0.40 -33.72
N LYS A 47 1.30 -1.73 -33.69
CA LYS A 47 2.14 -2.51 -34.62
C LYS A 47 1.31 -3.17 -35.72
#